data_AF-A0A9D8SK99-F1
#
_entry.id   AF-A0A9D8SK99-F1
#
_cell.length_a   1.000
_cell.length_b   1.000
_cell.length_c   1.000
_cell.angle_alpha   90.00
_cell.angle_beta   90.00
_cell.angle_gamma   90.00
#
_symmetry.space_group_name_H-M   'P 1'
#
loop_
_entity.id
_entity.type
_entity.pdbx_description
1 polymer ?
#
loop_
_entity_poly.entity_id
_entity_poly.type
_entity_poly.pdbx_seq_one_letter_code
_entity_poly.pdbx_strand_id
1 'polypeptide(L)'
;QAKDLPKGLVKSSLSTYGSMTYTGFKSLIYAGLTKEDKRVQTALAWLTDRYSVTENPGQGEAGLFYYYIAMSRALTAYGVDTFADANGTVHDWRAEIVEQLLARQQEDGSWVNTNRRWMENNPVLVTGYALMVLGNCQKR
;
A
#
# COMPACT_ATOMS: atom_id res chain seq x y z
N GLN A 1 31.15 -11.64 -27.80
CA GLN A 1 30.65 -12.89 -27.18
C GLN A 1 31.03 -12.85 -25.71
N ALA A 2 30.06 -12.54 -24.84
CA ALA A 2 30.26 -12.46 -23.40
C ALA A 2 30.28 -13.87 -22.81
N LYS A 3 31.29 -14.17 -21.99
CA LYS A 3 31.46 -15.46 -21.32
C LYS A 3 30.41 -15.63 -20.23
N ASP A 4 29.83 -16.83 -20.20
CA ASP A 4 28.79 -17.28 -19.30
C ASP A 4 29.15 -17.12 -17.82
N LEU A 5 28.24 -16.50 -17.07
CA LEU A 5 28.22 -16.52 -15.61
C LEU A 5 27.61 -17.86 -15.13
N PRO A 6 28.14 -18.46 -14.05
CA PRO A 6 27.68 -19.75 -13.55
C PRO A 6 26.20 -19.70 -13.11
N LYS A 7 25.44 -20.71 -13.54
CA LYS A 7 24.04 -20.95 -13.14
C LYS A 7 23.99 -21.27 -11.65
N GLY A 8 23.49 -20.33 -10.84
CA GLY A 8 23.33 -20.54 -9.40
C GLY A 8 23.13 -19.27 -8.57
N LEU A 9 23.42 -18.10 -9.13
CA LEU A 9 22.98 -16.84 -8.53
C LEU A 9 21.54 -16.59 -8.98
N VAL A 10 20.57 -17.04 -8.17
CA VAL A 10 19.24 -16.43 -8.20
C VAL A 10 19.50 -14.94 -8.05
N LYS A 11 19.25 -14.19 -9.12
CA LYS A 11 19.15 -12.74 -9.03
C LYS A 11 18.00 -12.54 -8.05
N SER A 12 18.33 -12.36 -6.76
CA SER A 12 17.37 -11.96 -5.75
C SER A 12 16.90 -10.59 -6.19
N SER A 13 15.93 -10.56 -7.11
CA SER A 13 15.24 -9.36 -7.49
C SER A 13 14.62 -8.86 -6.21
N LEU A 14 15.18 -7.80 -5.65
CA LEU A 14 14.54 -7.04 -4.59
C LEU A 14 13.13 -6.77 -5.09
N SER A 15 12.16 -7.50 -4.54
CA SER A 15 10.80 -7.43 -5.02
C SER A 15 10.24 -6.12 -4.50
N THR A 16 9.91 -5.21 -5.40
CA THR A 16 9.20 -3.98 -5.05
C THR A 16 7.75 -4.36 -4.77
N TYR A 17 7.22 -3.91 -3.63
CA TYR A 17 5.81 -4.13 -3.30
C TYR A 17 5.21 -2.94 -2.59
N GLY A 18 3.88 -2.84 -2.68
CA GLY A 18 3.11 -1.63 -2.38
C GLY A 18 3.39 -1.05 -1.00
N SER A 19 3.38 -1.87 0.05
CA SER A 19 3.51 -1.37 1.42
C SER A 19 4.88 -0.73 1.68
N MET A 20 5.96 -1.28 1.13
CA MET A 20 7.28 -0.67 1.24
C MET A 20 7.43 0.58 0.38
N THR A 21 6.84 0.60 -0.82
CA THR A 21 6.85 1.80 -1.67
C THR A 21 6.10 2.95 -1.00
N TYR A 22 4.91 2.72 -0.42
CA TYR A 22 4.18 3.75 0.32
C TYR A 22 4.95 4.23 1.56
N THR A 23 5.61 3.32 2.28
CA THR A 23 6.44 3.68 3.44
C THR A 23 7.64 4.55 3.03
N GLY A 24 8.32 4.19 1.94
CA GLY A 24 9.39 4.98 1.35
C GLY A 24 8.91 6.35 0.88
N PHE A 25 7.78 6.40 0.16
CA PHE A 25 7.15 7.64 -0.31
C PHE A 25 6.81 8.59 0.86
N LYS A 26 6.19 8.07 1.92
CA LYS A 26 5.93 8.84 3.14
C LYS A 26 7.22 9.39 3.76
N SER A 27 8.29 8.59 3.76
CA SER A 27 9.58 8.99 4.31
C SER A 27 10.22 10.13 3.52
N LEU A 28 10.08 10.13 2.19
CA LEU A 28 10.52 11.24 1.34
C LEU A 28 9.79 12.54 1.69
N ILE A 29 8.47 12.48 1.88
CA ILE A 29 7.66 13.64 2.27
C ILE A 29 8.12 14.19 3.62
N TYR A 30 8.32 13.33 4.62
CA TYR A 30 8.79 13.74 5.95
C TYR A 30 10.24 14.21 5.98
N ALA A 31 11.06 13.80 5.00
CA ALA A 31 12.39 14.35 4.78
C ALA A 31 12.38 15.74 4.10
N GLY A 32 11.19 16.32 3.85
CA GLY A 32 11.03 17.67 3.30
C GLY A 32 11.12 17.77 1.79
N LEU A 33 11.08 16.65 1.06
CA LEU A 33 11.09 16.67 -0.41
C LEU A 33 9.74 17.16 -0.94
N THR A 34 9.79 17.99 -1.97
CA THR A 34 8.60 18.60 -2.57
C THR A 34 7.97 17.71 -3.65
N LYS A 35 6.80 18.13 -4.16
CA LYS A 35 6.08 17.40 -5.22
C LYS A 35 6.83 17.41 -6.57
N GLU A 36 7.78 18.32 -6.72
CA GLU A 36 8.64 18.49 -7.90
C GLU A 36 9.89 17.60 -7.84
N ASP A 37 10.21 17.00 -6.68
CA ASP A 37 11.36 16.11 -6.55
C ASP A 37 11.14 14.83 -7.36
N LYS A 38 12.08 14.52 -8.26
CA LYS A 38 12.02 13.35 -9.15
C LYS A 38 11.80 12.04 -8.40
N ARG A 39 12.30 11.90 -7.16
CA ARG A 39 12.12 10.68 -6.34
C ARG A 39 10.68 10.56 -5.86
N VAL A 40 10.07 11.67 -5.46
CA VAL A 40 8.66 11.76 -5.07
C VAL A 40 7.78 11.44 -6.28
N GLN A 41 8.06 12.03 -7.44
CA GLN A 41 7.30 11.77 -8.68
C GLN A 41 7.42 10.32 -9.14
N THR A 42 8.63 9.75 -9.11
CA THR A 42 8.85 8.34 -9.50
C THR A 42 8.11 7.38 -8.57
N ALA A 43 8.16 7.63 -7.26
CA ALA A 43 7.45 6.80 -6.28
C ALA A 43 5.94 6.92 -6.46
N LEU A 44 5.42 8.14 -6.63
CA LEU A 44 4.00 8.38 -6.87
C LEU A 44 3.53 7.69 -8.15
N ALA A 45 4.27 7.84 -9.26
CA ALA A 45 3.94 7.21 -10.54
C ALA A 45 3.87 5.67 -10.42
N TRP A 46 4.80 5.05 -9.70
CA TRP A 46 4.74 3.61 -9.44
C TRP A 46 3.51 3.22 -8.61
N LEU A 47 3.17 4.03 -7.59
CA LEU A 47 2.04 3.77 -6.70
C LEU A 47 0.69 3.92 -7.43
N THR A 48 0.56 4.92 -8.31
CA THR A 48 -0.67 5.15 -9.09
C THR A 48 -0.82 4.16 -10.24
N ASP A 49 0.27 3.71 -10.88
CA ASP A 49 0.25 2.65 -11.89
C ASP A 49 -0.19 1.29 -11.31
N ARG A 50 0.11 1.07 -10.02
CA ARG A 50 -0.15 -0.19 -9.32
C ARG A 50 -1.17 -0.03 -8.20
N TYR A 51 -2.02 0.99 -8.29
CA TYR A 51 -2.99 1.24 -7.25
C TYR A 51 -3.97 0.07 -7.14
N SER A 52 -4.25 -0.35 -5.90
CA SER A 52 -5.22 -1.39 -5.61
C SER A 52 -5.70 -1.25 -4.18
N VAL A 53 -6.95 -1.61 -3.93
CA VAL A 53 -7.46 -1.88 -2.57
C VAL A 53 -7.70 -3.37 -2.35
N THR A 54 -7.66 -4.21 -3.38
CA THR A 54 -7.95 -5.65 -3.27
C THR A 54 -6.69 -6.49 -3.01
N GLU A 55 -5.51 -5.96 -3.29
CA GLU A 55 -4.22 -6.60 -3.06
C GLU A 55 -3.14 -5.61 -2.59
N ASN A 56 -2.07 -6.15 -2.00
CA ASN A 56 -0.79 -5.46 -1.82
C ASN A 56 0.05 -5.70 -3.09
N PRO A 57 0.25 -4.69 -3.95
CA PRO A 57 0.90 -4.87 -5.25
C PRO A 57 2.25 -5.60 -5.14
N GLY A 58 2.42 -6.69 -5.88
CA GLY A 58 3.61 -7.55 -5.82
C GLY A 58 3.63 -8.57 -4.67
N GLN A 59 2.58 -8.63 -3.84
CA GLN A 59 2.42 -9.59 -2.74
C GLN A 59 1.03 -10.26 -2.73
N GLY A 60 0.10 -9.86 -3.61
CA GLY A 60 -1.28 -10.34 -3.58
C GLY A 60 -1.93 -9.99 -2.24
N GLU A 61 -2.64 -10.93 -1.60
CA GLU A 61 -3.26 -10.67 -0.30
C GLU A 61 -2.26 -10.64 0.87
N ALA A 62 -0.99 -11.00 0.69
CA ALA A 62 -0.06 -10.99 1.83
C ALA A 62 0.22 -9.57 2.33
N GLY A 63 -0.07 -9.32 3.62
CA GLY A 63 0.13 -8.03 4.25
C GLY A 63 -0.83 -6.94 3.81
N LEU A 64 -2.02 -7.31 3.35
CA LEU A 64 -3.02 -6.40 2.81
C LEU A 64 -3.45 -5.34 3.83
N PHE A 65 -3.63 -5.71 5.09
CA PHE A 65 -4.05 -4.75 6.12
C PHE A 65 -2.93 -3.81 6.53
N TYR A 66 -1.69 -4.31 6.61
CA TYR A 66 -0.52 -3.45 6.78
C TYR A 66 -0.31 -2.53 5.57
N TYR A 67 -0.57 -3.01 4.36
CA TYR A 67 -0.57 -2.21 3.14
C TYR A 67 -1.56 -1.04 3.24
N TYR A 68 -2.79 -1.27 3.73
CA TYR A 68 -3.75 -0.18 3.96
C TYR A 68 -3.24 0.87 4.96
N ILE A 69 -2.52 0.46 6.01
CA ILE A 69 -1.86 1.42 6.93
C ILE A 69 -0.83 2.25 6.18
N ALA A 70 0.07 1.61 5.44
CA ALA A 70 1.13 2.28 4.72
C ALA A 70 0.55 3.28 3.71
N MET A 71 -0.42 2.83 2.91
CA MET A 71 -1.13 3.64 1.93
C MET A 71 -1.84 4.83 2.57
N SER A 72 -2.75 4.58 3.53
CA SER A 72 -3.55 5.65 4.13
C SER A 72 -2.69 6.72 4.81
N ARG A 73 -1.61 6.32 5.50
CA ARG A 73 -0.68 7.26 6.13
C ARG A 73 0.14 8.05 5.12
N ALA A 74 0.57 7.42 4.03
CA ALA A 74 1.37 8.07 3.01
C ALA A 74 0.55 9.07 2.20
N LEU A 75 -0.65 8.69 1.75
CA LEU A 75 -1.56 9.57 1.01
C LEU A 75 -2.09 10.71 1.87
N THR A 76 -2.37 10.45 3.15
CA THR A 76 -2.69 11.52 4.11
C THR A 76 -1.51 12.49 4.29
N ALA A 77 -0.27 11.99 4.44
CA ALA A 77 0.91 12.85 4.54
C ALA A 77 1.18 13.65 3.26
N TYR A 78 0.86 13.09 2.09
CA TYR A 78 0.97 13.76 0.81
C TYR A 78 -0.11 14.83 0.58
N GLY A 79 -1.21 14.76 1.34
CA GLY A 79 -2.31 15.72 1.29
C GLY A 79 -3.10 15.63 -0.01
N VAL A 80 -3.42 14.41 -0.46
CA VAL A 80 -4.24 14.18 -1.65
C VAL A 80 -5.54 13.47 -1.27
N ASP A 81 -6.66 13.92 -1.83
CA ASP A 81 -7.96 13.27 -1.69
C ASP A 81 -8.22 12.31 -2.86
N THR A 82 -7.87 12.71 -4.08
CA THR A 82 -8.06 11.90 -5.29
C THR A 82 -6.86 11.95 -6.22
N PHE A 83 -6.61 10.88 -6.95
CA PHE A 83 -5.60 10.85 -8.02
C PHE A 83 -6.09 10.00 -9.20
N ALA A 84 -5.48 10.20 -10.37
CA ALA A 84 -5.73 9.36 -11.54
C ALA A 84 -4.71 8.21 -11.59
N ASP A 85 -5.16 7.01 -11.94
CA ASP A 85 -4.29 5.88 -12.29
C ASP A 85 -3.69 6.02 -13.70
N ALA A 86 -2.91 5.02 -14.14
CA ALA A 86 -2.32 5.00 -15.48
C ALA A 86 -3.35 4.95 -16.62
N ASN A 87 -4.59 4.54 -16.35
CA ASN A 87 -5.68 4.48 -17.31
C ASN A 87 -6.54 5.76 -17.32
N GLY A 88 -6.25 6.71 -16.43
CA GLY A 88 -7.04 7.94 -16.25
C GLY A 88 -8.26 7.75 -15.34
N THR A 89 -8.41 6.62 -14.68
CA THR A 89 -9.45 6.38 -13.67
C THR A 89 -9.16 7.22 -12.44
N VAL A 90 -10.12 8.04 -12.01
CA VAL A 90 -9.99 8.85 -10.80
C VAL A 90 -10.41 8.03 -9.59
N HIS A 91 -9.52 7.95 -8.60
CA HIS A 91 -9.72 7.20 -7.37
C HIS A 91 -9.94 8.13 -6.18
N ASP A 92 -11.00 7.90 -5.43
CA ASP A 92 -11.15 8.39 -4.04
C ASP A 92 -10.68 7.29 -3.11
N TRP A 93 -9.38 7.33 -2.80
CA TRP A 93 -8.74 6.24 -2.08
C TRP A 93 -9.32 6.02 -0.68
N ARG A 94 -9.90 7.06 -0.06
CA ARG A 94 -10.50 6.95 1.27
C ARG A 94 -11.81 6.16 1.15
N ALA A 95 -12.66 6.54 0.20
CA ALA A 95 -13.91 5.85 -0.06
C ALA A 95 -13.67 4.37 -0.43
N GLU A 96 -12.72 4.12 -1.32
CA GLU A 96 -12.42 2.77 -1.81
C GLU A 96 -11.86 1.85 -0.72
N ILE A 97 -10.97 2.33 0.15
CA ILE A 97 -10.50 1.54 1.30
C ILE A 97 -11.65 1.28 2.28
N VAL A 98 -12.49 2.28 2.56
CA VAL A 98 -13.62 2.12 3.49
C VAL A 98 -14.59 1.06 2.98
N GLU A 99 -14.97 1.11 1.71
CA GLU A 99 -15.82 0.10 1.07
C GLU A 99 -15.18 -1.29 1.16
N GLN A 100 -13.88 -1.38 0.87
CA GLN A 100 -13.15 -2.64 0.95
C GLN A 100 -13.06 -3.22 2.37
N LEU A 101 -12.91 -2.37 3.39
CA LEU A 101 -12.94 -2.78 4.79
C LEU A 101 -14.35 -3.22 5.19
N LEU A 102 -15.39 -2.47 4.83
CA LEU A 102 -16.78 -2.84 5.12
C LEU A 102 -17.12 -4.22 4.53
N ALA A 103 -16.74 -4.47 3.28
CA ALA A 103 -16.95 -5.75 2.62
C ALA A 103 -16.20 -6.93 3.26
N ARG A 104 -15.12 -6.67 4.01
CA ARG A 104 -14.29 -7.67 4.68
C ARG A 104 -14.55 -7.78 6.19
N GLN A 105 -15.43 -6.95 6.75
CA GLN A 105 -15.73 -6.99 8.18
C GLN A 105 -16.51 -8.27 8.51
N GLN A 106 -16.10 -8.97 9.56
CA GLN A 106 -16.83 -10.13 10.08
C GLN A 106 -18.07 -9.71 10.86
N GLU A 107 -18.97 -10.64 11.12
CA GLU A 107 -20.20 -10.39 11.90
C GLU A 107 -19.92 -9.87 13.32
N ASP A 108 -18.81 -10.29 13.93
CA ASP A 108 -18.37 -9.81 15.25
C ASP A 108 -17.69 -8.43 15.21
N GLY A 109 -17.63 -7.82 14.02
CA GLY A 109 -17.02 -6.53 13.77
C GLY A 109 -15.50 -6.57 13.58
N SER A 110 -14.85 -7.74 13.70
CA SER A 110 -13.42 -7.89 13.53
C SER A 110 -13.01 -8.00 12.05
N TRP A 111 -11.70 -7.90 11.81
CA TRP A 111 -11.09 -8.17 10.51
C TRP A 111 -9.98 -9.20 10.64
N VAL A 112 -9.85 -10.05 9.63
CA VAL A 112 -8.73 -10.99 9.46
C VAL A 112 -8.38 -11.10 7.99
N ASN A 113 -7.13 -11.48 7.72
CA ASN A 113 -6.69 -11.94 6.42
C ASN A 113 -6.64 -13.47 6.39
N THR A 114 -7.15 -14.07 5.31
CA THR A 114 -6.99 -15.51 5.03
C THR A 114 -5.52 -15.87 4.83
N ASN A 115 -4.74 -14.94 4.26
CA ASN A 115 -3.30 -15.05 4.14
C ASN A 115 -2.62 -14.74 5.49
N ARG A 116 -1.97 -15.75 6.06
CA ARG A 116 -1.38 -15.68 7.42
C ARG A 116 -0.05 -14.94 7.49
N ARG A 117 0.52 -14.54 6.34
CA ARG A 117 1.83 -13.91 6.29
C ARG A 117 1.82 -12.62 7.13
N TRP A 118 2.88 -12.43 7.91
CA TRP A 118 3.01 -11.30 8.85
C TRP A 118 1.89 -11.21 9.90
N MET A 119 1.38 -12.38 10.33
CA MET A 119 0.38 -12.52 11.40
C MET A 119 -0.97 -11.88 11.08
N GLU A 120 -1.30 -11.63 9.81
CA GLU A 120 -2.58 -11.02 9.46
C GLU A 120 -3.80 -11.95 9.64
N ASN A 121 -3.61 -13.19 10.06
CA ASN A 121 -4.70 -14.04 10.55
C ASN A 121 -5.02 -13.83 12.04
N ASN A 122 -4.33 -12.92 12.73
CA ASN A 122 -4.64 -12.54 14.10
C ASN A 122 -5.69 -11.39 14.11
N PRO A 123 -6.93 -11.65 14.58
CA PRO A 123 -8.00 -10.66 14.54
C PRO A 123 -7.73 -9.42 15.39
N VAL A 124 -6.98 -9.54 16.50
CA VAL A 124 -6.64 -8.39 17.35
C VAL A 124 -5.73 -7.43 16.61
N LEU A 125 -4.69 -7.98 15.95
CA LEU A 125 -3.74 -7.18 15.18
C LEU A 125 -4.44 -6.48 14.02
N VAL A 126 -5.19 -7.24 13.23
CA VAL A 126 -5.80 -6.75 11.99
C VAL A 126 -6.97 -5.80 12.25
N THR A 127 -7.77 -6.05 13.29
CA THR A 127 -8.79 -5.07 13.72
C THR A 127 -8.15 -3.77 14.16
N GLY A 128 -7.04 -3.81 14.91
CA GLY A 128 -6.27 -2.61 15.24
C GLY A 128 -5.78 -1.87 14.00
N TYR A 129 -5.36 -2.59 12.97
CA TYR A 129 -4.96 -2.01 11.69
C TYR A 129 -6.12 -1.33 10.96
N ALA A 130 -7.25 -2.02 10.83
CA ALA A 130 -8.45 -1.49 10.19
C ALA A 130 -8.94 -0.19 10.87
N LEU A 131 -9.00 -0.17 12.20
CA LEU A 131 -9.42 1.02 12.95
C LEU A 131 -8.47 2.22 12.75
N MET A 132 -7.15 1.99 12.72
CA MET A 132 -6.20 3.07 12.39
C MET A 132 -6.38 3.60 10.97
N VAL A 133 -6.67 2.73 10.02
CA VAL A 133 -6.92 3.10 8.62
C VAL A 133 -8.21 3.93 8.52
N LEU A 134 -9.29 3.50 9.16
CA LEU A 134 -10.55 4.26 9.24
C LEU A 134 -10.33 5.64 9.88
N GLY A 135 -9.55 5.71 10.95
CA GLY A 135 -9.16 6.97 11.57
C GLY A 135 -8.37 7.90 10.64
N ASN A 136 -7.48 7.34 9.80
CA ASN A 136 -6.79 8.12 8.78
C ASN A 136 -7.75 8.59 7.67
N CYS A 137 -8.83 7.85 7.38
CA CYS A 137 -9.80 8.18 6.33
C CYS A 137 -10.72 9.35 6.69
N GLN A 138 -10.85 9.69 7.98
CA GLN A 138 -11.62 10.86 8.41
C GLN A 138 -10.95 12.14 7.91
N LYS A 139 -11.71 12.98 7.20
CA LYS A 139 -11.26 14.32 6.82
C LYS A 139 -11.14 15.17 8.08
N ARG A 140 -9.98 15.80 8.28
CA ARG A 140 -9.72 16.73 9.38
C ARG A 140 -9.88 18.17 8.91
#